data_AF-I0EUM4-F1
#
_entry.id   AF-I0EUM4-F1
#
_cell.length_a   1.000
_cell.length_b   1.000
_cell.length_c   1.000
_cell.angle_alpha   90.00
_cell.angle_beta   90.00
_cell.angle_gamma   90.00
#
_symmetry.space_group_name_H-M   'P 1'
#
loop_
_entity.id
_entity.type
_entity.pdbx_description
1 polymer ?
#
loop_
_entity_poly.entity_id
_entity_poly.type
_entity_poly.pdbx_seq_one_letter_code
_entity_poly.pdbx_strand_id
1 'polypeptide(L)'
;MLIKDLSKLIEKLNYEKKNSIKNGIYLNRGVTNPLLTSQYQQFGCGDWEYDDEHLQAKRRTILKSLNKLTGQYEDVTGCNFNAGIKQGAIVEPYIQEPTMTQVLSNTKTQGSFSLQASYLSSHEDSTKISDFWSSWRKYWTAYSQNTYYANWQSTYQTTITQYTTKYQRPLQIGAKENTYYVVTKTTTVVERNPIITKNSLKLSDDFMASVEAQQGYYKDSTFLVSAPYVQFMANNYKPWQGTCLNYSIWSGSASSHGHSYTTTNSNYVCNGNGDYIIPQP
;
A
#
# COMPACT_ATOMS: atom_id res chain seq x y z
N MET A 1 -5.25 50.95 20.20
CA MET A 1 -6.11 50.09 21.04
C MET A 1 -5.32 48.84 21.47
N LEU A 2 -4.15 49.00 22.11
CA LEU A 2 -3.22 47.91 22.44
C LEU A 2 -2.57 48.02 23.84
N ILE A 3 -2.60 49.21 24.46
CA ILE A 3 -1.92 49.46 25.75
C ILE A 3 -2.80 49.10 26.96
N LYS A 4 -4.14 49.25 26.86
CA LYS A 4 -5.08 48.91 27.94
C LYS A 4 -5.23 47.40 28.17
N ASP A 5 -5.00 46.58 27.15
CA ASP A 5 -5.11 45.12 27.27
C ASP A 5 -3.85 44.49 27.86
N LEU A 6 -2.67 45.08 27.61
CA LEU A 6 -1.41 44.68 28.23
C LEU A 6 -1.40 44.99 29.74
N SER A 7 -1.96 46.11 30.18
CA SER A 7 -2.03 46.41 31.62
C SER A 7 -2.95 45.44 32.36
N LYS A 8 -4.08 45.06 31.77
CA LYS A 8 -5.00 44.04 32.32
C LYS A 8 -4.36 42.65 32.34
N LEU A 9 -3.56 42.29 31.34
CA LEU A 9 -2.86 41.01 31.30
C LEU A 9 -1.76 40.95 32.37
N ILE A 10 -1.03 42.05 32.58
CA ILE A 10 0.02 42.17 33.60
C ILE A 10 -0.60 42.18 35.01
N GLU A 11 -1.74 42.86 35.21
CA GLU A 11 -2.48 42.79 36.48
C GLU A 11 -3.01 41.38 36.76
N LYS A 12 -3.50 40.67 35.74
CA LYS A 12 -3.98 39.28 35.89
C LYS A 12 -2.84 38.32 36.20
N LEU A 13 -1.70 38.42 35.50
CA LEU A 13 -0.49 37.62 35.78
C LEU A 13 0.10 37.96 37.16
N ASN A 14 0.10 39.23 37.57
CA ASN A 14 0.54 39.62 38.90
C ASN A 14 -0.45 39.18 39.98
N TYR A 15 -1.76 39.17 39.72
CA TYR A 15 -2.77 38.65 40.63
C TYR A 15 -2.65 37.13 40.78
N GLU A 16 -2.43 36.40 39.69
CA GLU A 16 -2.19 34.95 39.69
C GLU A 16 -0.86 34.60 40.37
N LYS A 17 0.22 35.35 40.13
CA LYS A 17 1.53 35.17 40.80
C LYS A 17 1.47 35.56 42.28
N LYS A 18 0.73 36.61 42.64
CA LYS A 18 0.55 37.04 44.04
C LYS A 18 -0.39 36.10 44.80
N ASN A 19 -1.35 35.47 44.13
CA ASN A 19 -2.16 34.37 44.68
C ASN A 19 -1.39 33.04 44.74
N SER A 20 -0.43 32.76 43.85
CA SER A 20 0.46 31.59 43.97
C SER A 20 1.48 31.76 45.10
N ILE A 21 1.82 33.00 45.47
CA ILE A 21 2.73 33.33 46.58
C ILE A 21 1.97 33.45 47.92
N LYS A 22 0.68 33.85 47.91
CA LYS A 22 -0.16 33.92 49.13
C LYS A 22 -0.86 32.61 49.49
N ASN A 23 -1.20 31.79 48.49
CA ASN A 23 -1.66 30.43 48.75
C ASN A 23 -0.44 29.53 48.78
N GLY A 24 0.15 29.35 49.96
CA GLY A 24 1.07 28.24 50.18
C GLY A 24 0.43 26.99 49.58
N ILE A 25 1.13 26.35 48.63
CA ILE A 25 0.57 25.22 47.87
C ILE A 25 0.18 24.15 48.90
N TYR A 26 -1.13 24.04 49.16
CA TYR A 26 -1.69 23.15 50.17
C TYR A 26 -1.62 21.71 49.66
N LEU A 27 -0.54 21.02 50.01
CA LEU A 27 -0.33 19.63 49.64
C LEU A 27 -0.45 18.75 50.86
N ASN A 28 -1.69 18.64 51.33
CA ASN A 28 -2.22 17.55 52.14
C ASN A 28 -3.64 17.94 52.53
N ARG A 29 -4.64 17.84 51.65
CA ARG A 29 -6.05 18.05 52.04
C ARG A 29 -6.28 19.29 52.96
N GLY A 30 -5.59 20.41 52.74
CA GLY A 30 -5.70 21.61 53.59
C GLY A 30 -4.95 21.61 54.94
N VAL A 31 -4.03 20.68 55.22
CA VAL A 31 -3.24 20.62 56.46
C VAL A 31 -1.78 20.98 56.17
N THR A 32 -1.33 22.15 56.65
CA THR A 32 0.08 22.50 56.70
C THR A 32 0.74 21.63 57.78
N ASN A 33 1.52 20.62 57.37
CA ASN A 33 2.36 19.88 58.31
C ASN A 33 3.70 20.62 58.45
N PRO A 34 3.96 21.34 59.57
CA PRO A 34 5.19 22.11 59.76
C PRO A 34 6.45 21.24 59.81
N LEU A 35 6.28 19.92 59.95
CA LEU A 35 7.34 18.92 60.02
C LEU A 35 7.90 18.55 58.65
N LEU A 36 7.21 18.86 57.55
CA LEU A 36 7.70 18.58 56.20
C LEU A 36 8.57 19.73 55.69
N THR A 37 9.58 19.42 54.88
CA THR A 37 10.34 20.42 54.14
C THR A 37 9.53 20.95 52.95
N SER A 38 9.85 22.17 52.51
CA SER A 38 9.24 22.77 51.30
C SER A 38 9.80 22.19 50.00
N GLN A 39 10.71 21.22 50.07
CA GLN A 39 11.31 20.56 48.93
C GLN A 39 10.57 19.26 48.65
N TYR A 40 10.05 19.12 47.44
CA TYR A 40 9.32 17.94 46.99
C TYR A 40 10.16 17.18 45.96
N GLN A 41 10.15 15.85 46.06
CA GLN A 41 10.76 14.97 45.07
C GLN A 41 9.71 14.04 44.49
N GLN A 42 9.79 13.82 43.18
CA GLN A 42 8.86 12.96 42.46
C GLN A 42 9.47 11.57 42.28
N PHE A 43 8.66 10.55 42.55
CA PHE A 43 9.03 9.14 42.43
C PHE A 43 7.99 8.38 41.61
N GLY A 44 8.42 7.30 40.94
CA GLY A 44 7.51 6.34 40.32
C GLY A 44 6.89 5.40 41.37
N CYS A 45 5.62 5.07 41.24
CA CYS A 45 4.88 4.23 42.18
C CYS A 45 3.93 3.27 41.46
N GLY A 46 3.69 2.10 42.07
CA GLY A 46 2.93 1.00 41.45
C GLY A 46 3.62 0.42 40.22
N ASP A 47 3.00 -0.60 39.64
CA ASP A 47 3.56 -1.33 38.49
C ASP A 47 3.55 -0.50 37.20
N TRP A 48 4.38 -0.91 36.23
CA TRP A 48 4.32 -0.37 34.88
C TRP A 48 3.06 -0.84 34.17
N GLU A 49 2.35 0.08 33.54
CA GLU A 49 1.28 -0.19 32.59
C GLU A 49 1.85 -0.15 31.19
N TYR A 50 1.78 -1.29 30.50
CA TYR A 50 2.30 -1.47 29.16
C TYR A 50 1.35 -0.88 28.10
N ASP A 51 1.93 -0.15 27.16
CA ASP A 51 1.27 0.47 26.02
C ASP A 51 2.00 -0.01 24.76
N ASP A 52 1.70 -1.25 24.38
CA ASP A 52 2.36 -1.95 23.28
C ASP A 52 2.13 -1.27 21.91
N GLU A 53 1.02 -0.56 21.74
CA GLU A 53 0.70 0.20 20.53
C GLU A 53 1.70 1.34 20.29
N HIS A 54 2.11 2.02 21.36
CA HIS A 54 3.08 3.10 21.33
C HIS A 54 4.51 2.64 21.68
N LEU A 55 4.72 1.33 21.86
CA LEU A 55 6.00 0.72 22.25
C LEU A 55 6.61 1.40 23.50
N GLN A 56 5.77 1.66 24.50
CA GLN A 56 6.18 2.35 25.72
C GLN A 56 5.48 1.74 26.93
N ALA A 57 6.01 1.97 28.12
CA ALA A 57 5.32 1.73 29.37
C ALA A 57 5.15 3.05 30.11
N LYS A 58 4.05 3.16 30.86
CA LYS A 58 3.79 4.29 31.74
C LYS A 58 3.64 3.81 33.17
N ARG A 59 4.12 4.58 34.12
CA ARG A 59 3.99 4.30 35.54
C ARG A 59 3.54 5.54 36.29
N ARG A 60 2.66 5.32 37.26
CA ARG A 60 2.11 6.39 38.10
C ARG A 60 3.22 7.08 38.89
N THR A 61 3.00 8.34 39.25
CA THR A 61 3.96 9.10 40.06
C THR A 61 3.38 9.51 41.41
N ILE A 62 4.26 9.75 42.37
CA ILE A 62 3.94 10.26 43.69
C ILE A 62 4.97 11.33 44.07
N LEU A 63 4.51 12.41 44.69
CA LEU A 63 5.39 13.37 45.34
C LEU A 63 5.58 12.99 46.80
N LYS A 64 6.83 13.04 47.24
CA LYS A 64 7.21 12.88 48.63
C LYS A 64 7.96 14.12 49.13
N SER A 65 7.86 14.42 50.41
CA SER A 65 8.64 15.45 51.10
C SER A 65 9.37 14.84 52.29
N LEU A 66 10.53 15.40 52.63
CA LEU A 66 11.32 14.94 53.76
C LEU A 66 10.71 15.45 55.07
N ASN A 67 10.40 14.55 56.00
CA ASN A 67 10.03 14.90 57.35
C ASN A 67 11.29 15.29 58.15
N LYS A 68 11.31 16.50 58.68
CA LYS A 68 12.43 17.11 59.41
C LYS A 68 12.74 16.41 60.75
N LEU A 69 11.76 15.74 61.35
CA LEU A 69 11.93 15.04 62.63
C LEU A 69 12.43 13.62 62.44
N THR A 70 11.88 12.90 61.45
CA THR A 70 12.20 11.48 61.23
C THR A 70 13.30 11.27 60.20
N GLY A 71 13.59 12.29 59.38
CA GLY A 71 14.50 12.17 58.23
C GLY A 71 13.98 11.25 57.13
N GLN A 72 12.71 10.85 57.17
CA GLN A 72 12.10 9.95 56.19
C GLN A 72 11.21 10.70 55.20
N TYR A 73 11.07 10.15 54.01
CA TYR A 73 10.17 10.71 53.00
C TYR A 73 8.72 10.28 53.26
N GLU A 74 7.83 11.26 53.39
CA GLU A 74 6.39 11.05 53.54
C GLU A 74 5.66 11.40 52.23
N ASP A 75 4.59 10.64 51.97
CA ASP A 75 3.77 10.79 50.77
C ASP A 75 2.89 12.05 50.87
N VAL A 76 3.01 12.91 49.86
CA VAL A 76 2.34 14.22 49.80
C VAL A 76 1.13 14.18 48.86
N THR A 77 1.14 13.26 47.91
CA THR A 77 0.07 13.07 46.91
C THR A 77 -0.27 11.59 46.79
N GLY A 78 -1.41 11.25 46.19
CA GLY A 78 -1.74 9.86 45.89
C GLY A 78 -0.92 9.30 44.71
N CYS A 79 -0.69 7.98 44.70
CA CYS A 79 -0.11 7.27 43.56
C CYS A 79 -1.15 7.10 42.44
N ASN A 80 -1.14 7.99 41.45
CA ASN A 80 -2.07 7.99 40.32
C ASN A 80 -1.50 8.76 39.12
N PHE A 81 -2.19 8.71 37.97
CA PHE A 81 -1.80 9.42 36.75
C PHE A 81 -2.21 10.89 36.71
N ASN A 82 -2.91 11.40 37.73
CA ASN A 82 -3.42 12.76 37.70
C ASN A 82 -2.26 13.75 37.70
N ALA A 83 -2.09 14.44 36.57
CA ALA A 83 -1.17 15.55 36.46
C ALA A 83 -1.74 16.74 37.23
N GLY A 84 -0.91 17.34 38.06
CA GLY A 84 -1.26 18.48 38.90
C GLY A 84 0.04 19.19 39.22
N ILE A 85 0.41 19.23 40.49
CA ILE A 85 1.76 19.66 40.89
C ILE A 85 2.85 18.61 40.63
N LYS A 86 2.48 17.42 40.16
CA LYS A 86 3.35 16.32 39.72
C LYS A 86 3.14 16.05 38.23
N GLN A 87 4.10 15.39 37.58
CA GLN A 87 3.99 15.04 36.15
C GLN A 87 2.88 14.03 35.83
N GLY A 88 2.35 13.31 36.82
CA GLY A 88 1.27 12.33 36.63
C GLY A 88 1.82 10.95 36.22
N ALA A 89 2.63 10.89 35.16
CA ALA A 89 3.23 9.65 34.65
C ALA A 89 4.75 9.77 34.42
N ILE A 90 5.48 8.67 34.63
CA ILE A 90 6.78 8.42 34.01
C ILE A 90 6.52 7.52 32.81
N VAL A 91 7.05 7.89 31.65
CA VAL A 91 6.93 7.10 30.41
C VAL A 91 8.33 6.62 30.03
N GLU A 92 8.46 5.33 29.73
CA GLU A 92 9.70 4.70 29.34
C GLU A 92 9.49 3.89 28.05
N PRO A 93 10.27 4.14 26.99
CA PRO A 93 10.14 3.41 25.74
C PRO A 93 10.64 1.97 25.89
N TYR A 94 10.13 1.07 25.05
CA TYR A 94 10.66 -0.28 24.96
C TYR A 94 12.04 -0.29 24.29
N ILE A 95 12.87 -1.26 24.68
CA ILE A 95 14.17 -1.47 24.04
C ILE A 95 13.97 -2.45 22.88
N GLN A 96 14.16 -1.97 21.65
CA GLN A 96 14.06 -2.81 20.46
C GLN A 96 15.29 -3.71 20.32
N GLU A 97 15.08 -5.02 20.21
CA GLU A 97 16.12 -5.99 19.89
C GLU A 97 16.37 -6.10 18.38
N PRO A 98 17.53 -6.60 17.96
CA PRO A 98 17.81 -6.89 16.55
C PRO A 98 16.71 -7.78 15.94
N THR A 99 16.25 -7.39 14.74
CA THR A 99 15.21 -8.15 14.04
C THR A 99 15.78 -9.47 13.54
N MET A 100 15.18 -10.57 14.00
CA MET A 100 15.52 -11.90 13.52
C MET A 100 14.84 -12.15 12.17
N THR A 101 15.55 -12.80 11.26
CA THR A 101 15.07 -13.11 9.92
C THR A 101 15.05 -14.63 9.74
N GLN A 102 13.93 -15.17 9.27
CA GLN A 102 13.77 -16.59 8.95
C GLN A 102 13.13 -16.76 7.59
N VAL A 103 13.77 -17.53 6.70
CA VAL A 103 13.15 -17.95 5.43
C VAL A 103 12.20 -19.10 5.71
N LEU A 104 10.91 -18.88 5.51
CA LEU A 104 9.85 -19.88 5.73
C LEU A 104 9.68 -20.80 4.51
N SER A 105 9.81 -20.24 3.31
CA SER A 105 9.79 -21.04 2.09
C SER A 105 10.64 -20.42 1.00
N ASN A 106 11.19 -21.26 0.14
CA ASN A 106 11.84 -20.86 -1.09
C ASN A 106 11.43 -21.85 -2.18
N THR A 107 10.48 -21.45 -3.03
CA THR A 107 9.89 -22.32 -4.04
C THR A 107 10.16 -21.80 -5.44
N LYS A 108 10.27 -22.74 -6.38
CA LYS A 108 10.46 -22.45 -7.80
C LYS A 108 9.25 -22.95 -8.57
N THR A 109 8.60 -22.08 -9.30
CA THR A 109 7.48 -22.43 -10.18
C THR A 109 7.74 -21.96 -11.60
N GLN A 110 7.06 -22.57 -12.56
CA GLN A 110 7.18 -22.22 -13.97
C GLN A 110 5.79 -22.08 -14.58
N GLY A 111 5.62 -21.07 -15.42
CA GLY A 111 4.42 -20.84 -16.21
C GLY A 111 4.78 -20.74 -17.69
N SER A 112 3.89 -21.21 -18.56
CA SER A 112 3.98 -21.03 -20.01
C SER A 112 2.78 -20.23 -20.47
N PHE A 113 3.02 -19.22 -21.29
CA PHE A 113 2.02 -18.24 -21.69
C PHE A 113 2.02 -18.10 -23.21
N SER A 114 0.81 -17.98 -23.76
CA SER A 114 0.60 -17.76 -25.18
C SER A 114 -0.56 -16.79 -25.37
N LEU A 115 -0.32 -15.74 -26.14
CA LEU A 115 -1.33 -14.79 -26.59
C LEU A 115 -1.34 -14.74 -28.10
N GLN A 116 -2.55 -14.58 -28.64
CA GLN A 116 -2.81 -14.41 -30.06
C GLN A 116 -3.69 -13.18 -30.25
N ALA A 117 -3.40 -12.38 -31.26
CA ALA A 117 -4.32 -11.36 -31.75
C ALA A 117 -4.23 -11.23 -33.27
N SER A 118 -5.38 -10.96 -33.88
CA SER A 118 -5.53 -10.70 -35.29
C SER A 118 -5.94 -9.26 -35.52
N TYR A 119 -5.33 -8.64 -36.52
CA TYR A 119 -5.67 -7.29 -36.97
C TYR A 119 -6.01 -7.32 -38.46
N LEU A 120 -6.98 -6.48 -38.84
CA LEU A 120 -7.37 -6.29 -40.22
C LEU A 120 -6.46 -5.27 -40.88
N SER A 121 -6.03 -5.59 -42.09
CA SER A 121 -5.50 -4.62 -43.04
C SER A 121 -6.48 -4.50 -44.19
N SER A 122 -6.62 -3.30 -44.73
CA SER A 122 -7.42 -3.03 -45.92
C SER A 122 -6.56 -2.43 -47.01
N HIS A 123 -6.81 -2.81 -48.25
CA HIS A 123 -6.29 -2.12 -49.42
C HIS A 123 -7.40 -1.93 -50.45
N GLU A 124 -7.24 -0.91 -51.27
CA GLU A 124 -8.09 -0.76 -52.45
C GLU A 124 -7.59 -1.72 -53.52
N ASP A 125 -8.49 -2.56 -54.00
CA ASP A 125 -8.23 -3.49 -55.09
C ASP A 125 -9.08 -3.09 -56.31
N SER A 126 -8.58 -3.42 -57.50
CA SER A 126 -9.29 -3.15 -58.74
C SER A 126 -9.12 -4.25 -59.76
N THR A 127 -10.22 -4.61 -60.42
CA THR A 127 -10.18 -5.54 -61.57
C THR A 127 -10.74 -4.86 -62.81
N LYS A 128 -10.03 -5.06 -63.92
CA LYS A 128 -10.47 -4.61 -65.24
C LYS A 128 -11.56 -5.54 -65.74
N ILE A 129 -12.70 -4.96 -66.11
CA ILE A 129 -13.80 -5.64 -66.78
C ILE A 129 -13.78 -5.16 -68.23
N SER A 130 -13.78 -6.12 -69.15
CA SER A 130 -13.82 -5.85 -70.58
C SER A 130 -14.93 -6.66 -71.21
N ASP A 131 -15.90 -5.96 -71.79
CA ASP A 131 -16.93 -6.54 -72.64
C ASP A 131 -16.69 -6.12 -74.10
N PHE A 132 -17.48 -6.68 -75.02
CA PHE A 132 -17.28 -6.54 -76.47
C PHE A 132 -17.34 -5.08 -76.99
N TRP A 133 -17.86 -4.13 -76.18
CA TRP A 133 -18.06 -2.73 -76.56
C TRP A 133 -17.45 -1.68 -75.63
N SER A 134 -16.88 -2.06 -74.48
CA SER A 134 -16.18 -1.11 -73.59
C SER A 134 -15.30 -1.81 -72.53
N SER A 135 -14.39 -1.04 -71.92
CA SER A 135 -13.56 -1.50 -70.80
C SER A 135 -13.65 -0.52 -69.64
N TRP A 136 -13.84 -1.03 -68.44
CA TRP A 136 -13.89 -0.23 -67.21
C TRP A 136 -13.21 -0.97 -66.05
N ARG A 137 -13.00 -0.28 -64.93
CA ARG A 137 -12.47 -0.88 -63.70
C ARG A 137 -13.54 -0.93 -62.63
N LYS A 138 -13.55 -2.02 -61.88
CA LYS A 138 -14.32 -2.17 -60.63
C LYS A 138 -13.34 -2.02 -59.46
N TYR A 139 -13.66 -1.17 -58.49
CA TYR A 139 -12.82 -0.87 -57.32
C TYR A 139 -13.50 -1.29 -56.03
N TRP A 140 -12.85 -2.04 -55.15
CA TRP A 140 -13.44 -2.40 -53.85
C TRP A 140 -12.39 -2.41 -52.75
N THR A 141 -12.82 -2.28 -51.49
CA THR A 141 -11.94 -2.50 -50.35
C THR A 141 -11.81 -3.99 -50.07
N ALA A 142 -10.60 -4.52 -50.24
CA ALA A 142 -10.23 -5.88 -49.86
C ALA A 142 -9.64 -5.88 -48.45
N TYR A 143 -10.18 -6.74 -47.58
CA TYR A 143 -9.63 -6.98 -46.26
C TYR A 143 -8.74 -8.22 -46.26
N SER A 144 -7.65 -8.14 -45.52
CA SER A 144 -6.80 -9.26 -45.16
C SER A 144 -6.55 -9.26 -43.66
N GLN A 145 -6.23 -10.42 -43.12
CA GLN A 145 -5.92 -10.61 -41.72
C GLN A 145 -4.43 -10.83 -41.53
N ASN A 146 -3.87 -10.19 -40.50
CA ASN A 146 -2.56 -10.52 -39.98
C ASN A 146 -2.71 -11.05 -38.55
N THR A 147 -2.30 -12.29 -38.32
CA THR A 147 -2.31 -12.92 -37.00
C THR A 147 -0.92 -12.87 -36.37
N TYR A 148 -0.86 -12.35 -35.16
CA TYR A 148 0.36 -12.22 -34.39
C TYR A 148 0.26 -13.03 -33.10
N TYR A 149 1.42 -13.47 -32.63
CA TYR A 149 1.58 -14.30 -31.45
C TYR A 149 2.64 -13.74 -30.50
N ALA A 150 2.42 -13.93 -29.21
CA ALA A 150 3.44 -13.82 -28.19
C ALA A 150 3.43 -15.09 -27.34
N ASN A 151 4.59 -15.76 -27.27
CA ASN A 151 4.81 -16.97 -26.50
C ASN A 151 6.01 -16.74 -25.61
N TRP A 152 5.88 -17.02 -24.32
CA TRP A 152 6.97 -16.91 -23.37
C TRP A 152 6.78 -17.89 -22.22
N GLN A 153 7.88 -18.16 -21.53
CA GLN A 153 7.88 -18.97 -20.31
C GLN A 153 8.53 -18.15 -19.20
N SER A 154 7.95 -18.18 -18.01
CA SER A 154 8.50 -17.44 -16.87
C SER A 154 8.75 -18.41 -15.73
N THR A 155 9.94 -18.31 -15.16
CA THR A 155 10.31 -18.99 -13.93
C THR A 155 10.20 -18.00 -12.77
N TYR A 156 9.58 -18.43 -11.68
CA TYR A 156 9.36 -17.60 -10.50
C TYR A 156 10.06 -18.23 -9.30
N GLN A 157 10.93 -17.45 -8.66
CA GLN A 157 11.51 -17.81 -7.38
C GLN A 157 10.75 -17.07 -6.28
N THR A 158 9.93 -17.78 -5.51
CA THR A 158 9.13 -17.18 -4.42
C THR A 158 9.81 -17.44 -3.09
N THR A 159 10.26 -16.36 -2.44
CA THR A 159 10.85 -16.39 -1.10
C THR A 159 9.89 -15.77 -0.10
N ILE A 160 9.48 -16.55 0.89
CA ILE A 160 8.68 -16.06 2.02
C ILE A 160 9.61 -15.91 3.22
N THR A 161 9.77 -14.68 3.68
CA THR A 161 10.67 -14.33 4.79
C THR A 161 9.86 -13.74 5.93
N GLN A 162 10.02 -14.30 7.13
CA GLN A 162 9.49 -13.77 8.37
C GLN A 162 10.54 -12.95 9.09
N TYR A 163 10.15 -11.75 9.49
CA TYR A 163 10.91 -10.85 10.35
C TYR A 163 10.24 -10.82 11.72
N THR A 164 11.01 -11.09 12.76
CA THR A 164 10.55 -11.08 14.14
C THR A 164 11.35 -10.05 14.91
N THR A 165 10.67 -9.01 15.40
CA THR A 165 11.27 -7.97 16.23
C THR A 165 10.71 -8.12 17.64
N LYS A 166 11.60 -8.24 18.62
CA LYS A 166 11.23 -8.23 20.04
C LYS A 166 11.49 -6.86 20.62
N TYR A 167 10.59 -6.42 21.48
CA TYR A 167 10.70 -5.18 22.23
C TYR A 167 10.70 -5.53 23.71
N GLN A 168 11.83 -5.34 24.38
CA GLN A 168 11.96 -5.55 25.81
C GLN A 168 11.19 -4.44 26.53
N ARG A 169 10.23 -4.85 27.35
CA ARG A 169 9.46 -3.94 28.20
C ARG A 169 10.27 -3.60 29.46
N PRO A 170 10.05 -2.42 30.06
CA PRO A 170 10.63 -2.07 31.35
C PRO A 170 10.33 -3.14 32.41
N LEU A 171 11.34 -3.45 33.23
CA LEU A 171 11.23 -4.49 34.25
C LEU A 171 10.21 -4.08 35.32
N GLN A 172 9.26 -4.98 35.64
CA GLN A 172 8.30 -4.75 36.70
C GLN A 172 9.00 -4.69 38.07
N ILE A 173 8.41 -3.96 39.00
CA ILE A 173 8.96 -3.85 40.35
C ILE A 173 8.96 -5.24 41.00
N GLY A 174 10.14 -5.69 41.44
CA GLY A 174 10.30 -6.99 42.08
C GLY A 174 10.31 -8.18 41.11
N ALA A 175 10.14 -7.96 39.80
CA ALA A 175 10.36 -8.98 38.81
C ALA A 175 11.86 -9.27 38.65
N LYS A 176 12.20 -10.54 38.45
CA LYS A 176 13.57 -11.00 38.20
C LYS A 176 13.89 -11.18 36.71
N GLU A 177 12.85 -11.26 35.87
CA GLU A 177 12.96 -11.56 34.46
C GLU A 177 12.30 -10.50 33.59
N ASN A 178 12.90 -10.22 32.44
CA ASN A 178 12.37 -9.29 31.45
C ASN A 178 11.14 -9.87 30.74
N THR A 179 10.22 -8.99 30.35
CA THR A 179 9.09 -9.35 29.49
C THR A 179 9.24 -8.69 28.12
N TYR A 180 8.67 -9.30 27.09
CA TYR A 180 8.82 -8.83 25.70
C TYR A 180 7.46 -8.69 25.02
N TYR A 181 7.35 -7.67 24.18
CA TYR A 181 6.35 -7.58 23.13
C TYR A 181 6.98 -8.07 21.81
N VAL A 182 6.29 -8.92 21.06
CA VAL A 182 6.85 -9.54 19.85
C VAL A 182 5.99 -9.17 18.65
N VAL A 183 6.62 -8.54 17.66
CA VAL A 183 6.00 -8.21 16.39
C VAL A 183 6.58 -9.12 15.31
N THR A 184 5.72 -9.80 14.58
CA THR A 184 6.10 -10.62 13.43
C THR A 184 5.55 -10.00 12.15
N LYS A 185 6.37 -9.94 11.12
CA LYS A 185 6.01 -9.47 9.78
C LYS A 185 6.49 -10.48 8.75
N THR A 186 5.59 -10.94 7.90
CA THR A 186 5.93 -11.80 6.77
C THR A 186 5.98 -10.98 5.49
N THR A 187 6.99 -11.23 4.67
CA THR A 187 7.12 -10.66 3.32
C THR A 187 7.22 -11.79 2.32
N THR A 188 6.62 -11.59 1.15
CA THR A 188 6.71 -12.50 0.02
C THR A 188 7.34 -11.73 -1.12
N VAL A 189 8.51 -12.19 -1.55
CA VAL A 189 9.24 -11.64 -2.70
C VAL A 189 9.17 -12.68 -3.81
N VAL A 190 8.83 -12.24 -5.02
CA VAL A 190 8.80 -13.11 -6.20
C VAL A 190 9.78 -12.56 -7.23
N GLU A 191 10.85 -13.28 -7.50
CA GLU A 191 11.77 -12.95 -8.59
C GLU A 191 11.29 -13.61 -9.88
N ARG A 192 11.01 -12.79 -10.89
CA ARG A 192 10.49 -13.20 -12.19
C ARG A 192 11.63 -13.25 -13.21
N ASN A 193 11.79 -14.39 -13.89
CA ASN A 193 12.75 -14.55 -14.99
C ASN A 193 12.05 -15.07 -16.26
N PRO A 194 11.67 -14.18 -17.20
CA PRO A 194 10.99 -14.55 -18.43
C PRO A 194 11.95 -14.95 -19.55
N ILE A 195 11.52 -15.91 -20.36
CA ILE A 195 12.17 -16.34 -21.60
C ILE A 195 11.15 -16.20 -22.73
N ILE A 196 11.37 -15.21 -23.59
CA ILE A 196 10.50 -14.92 -24.72
C ILE A 196 10.89 -15.83 -25.89
N THR A 197 9.96 -16.66 -26.35
CA THR A 197 10.17 -17.54 -27.51
C THR A 197 9.63 -16.93 -28.80
N LYS A 198 8.56 -16.14 -28.72
CA LYS A 198 8.00 -15.37 -29.84
C LYS A 198 7.35 -14.11 -29.30
N ASN A 199 7.55 -12.96 -29.93
CA ASN A 199 6.85 -11.71 -29.54
C ASN A 199 6.54 -10.83 -30.76
N SER A 200 5.81 -11.39 -31.71
CA SER A 200 5.34 -10.64 -32.88
C SER A 200 4.22 -9.63 -32.55
N LEU A 201 3.61 -9.76 -31.36
CA LEU A 201 2.68 -8.78 -30.79
C LEU A 201 3.40 -7.57 -30.16
N LYS A 202 4.74 -7.57 -30.10
CA LYS A 202 5.55 -6.49 -29.49
C LYS A 202 5.11 -6.13 -28.07
N LEU A 203 4.72 -7.13 -27.27
CA LEU A 203 4.32 -6.95 -25.88
C LEU A 203 5.53 -6.47 -25.06
N SER A 204 5.30 -5.52 -24.16
CA SER A 204 6.30 -5.11 -23.18
C SER A 204 6.45 -6.16 -22.06
N ASP A 205 7.56 -6.08 -21.33
CA ASP A 205 7.77 -6.95 -20.16
C ASP A 205 6.70 -6.72 -19.09
N ASP A 206 6.30 -5.47 -18.84
CA ASP A 206 5.21 -5.13 -17.90
C ASP A 206 3.86 -5.75 -18.30
N PHE A 207 3.56 -5.78 -19.60
CA PHE A 207 2.33 -6.42 -20.11
C PHE A 207 2.38 -7.92 -19.85
N MET A 208 3.51 -8.57 -20.15
CA MET A 208 3.71 -10.00 -19.89
C MET A 208 3.65 -10.32 -18.39
N ALA A 209 4.33 -9.55 -17.53
CA ALA A 209 4.27 -9.68 -16.08
C ALA A 209 2.84 -9.51 -15.54
N SER A 210 2.04 -8.60 -16.12
CA SER A 210 0.66 -8.40 -15.72
C SER A 210 -0.27 -9.55 -16.14
N VAL A 211 -0.05 -10.14 -17.32
CA VAL A 211 -0.75 -11.37 -17.76
C VAL A 211 -0.45 -12.51 -16.81
N GLU A 212 0.83 -12.71 -16.47
CA GLU A 212 1.30 -13.74 -15.54
C GLU A 212 0.71 -13.57 -14.13
N ALA A 213 0.67 -12.34 -13.63
CA ALA A 213 0.07 -11.99 -12.35
C ALA A 213 -1.44 -12.28 -12.36
N GLN A 214 -2.14 -11.91 -13.43
CA GLN A 214 -3.57 -12.19 -13.54
C GLN A 214 -3.86 -13.69 -13.65
N GLN A 215 -2.98 -14.49 -14.25
CA GLN A 215 -3.10 -15.95 -14.27
C GLN A 215 -2.64 -16.61 -12.95
N GLY A 216 -2.23 -15.82 -11.95
CA GLY A 216 -1.92 -16.29 -10.61
C GLY A 216 -0.50 -16.82 -10.42
N TYR A 217 0.43 -16.57 -11.35
CA TYR A 217 1.82 -17.01 -11.24
C TYR A 217 2.72 -15.98 -10.55
N TYR A 218 2.48 -14.69 -10.83
CA TYR A 218 3.27 -13.59 -10.26
C TYR A 218 2.49 -12.88 -9.15
N LYS A 219 2.70 -13.31 -7.90
CA LYS A 219 1.90 -12.90 -6.73
C LYS A 219 2.62 -11.94 -5.78
N ASP A 220 3.61 -11.18 -6.27
CA ASP A 220 4.23 -10.18 -5.41
C ASP A 220 3.18 -9.13 -5.00
N SER A 221 2.90 -9.05 -3.70
CA SER A 221 1.92 -8.14 -3.13
C SER A 221 2.20 -6.68 -3.48
N THR A 222 3.47 -6.32 -3.69
CA THR A 222 3.87 -4.96 -4.11
C THR A 222 3.56 -4.71 -5.59
N PHE A 223 3.74 -5.71 -6.45
CA PHE A 223 3.40 -5.63 -7.86
C PHE A 223 1.90 -5.55 -8.08
N LEU A 224 1.10 -6.36 -7.37
CA LEU A 224 -0.36 -6.40 -7.51
C LEU A 224 -1.06 -5.09 -7.13
N VAL A 225 -0.40 -4.21 -6.38
CA VAL A 225 -0.91 -2.86 -6.04
C VAL A 225 -0.20 -1.76 -6.82
N SER A 226 0.74 -2.11 -7.71
CA SER A 226 1.51 -1.16 -8.50
C SER A 226 0.62 -0.50 -9.57
N ALA A 227 0.93 0.77 -9.89
CA ALA A 227 0.20 1.51 -10.92
C ALA A 227 0.18 0.80 -12.30
N PRO A 228 1.28 0.20 -12.79
CA PRO A 228 1.27 -0.54 -14.06
C PRO A 228 0.26 -1.69 -14.09
N TYR A 229 0.21 -2.52 -13.04
CA TYR A 229 -0.70 -3.66 -12.97
C TYR A 229 -2.16 -3.21 -12.88
N VAL A 230 -2.46 -2.23 -12.03
CA VAL A 230 -3.82 -1.69 -11.88
C VAL A 230 -4.32 -1.08 -13.19
N GLN A 231 -3.47 -0.34 -13.90
CA GLN A 231 -3.81 0.22 -15.21
C GLN A 231 -4.01 -0.87 -16.27
N PHE A 232 -3.16 -1.89 -16.29
CA PHE A 232 -3.33 -3.05 -17.17
C PHE A 232 -4.68 -3.75 -16.93
N MET A 233 -5.04 -4.01 -15.67
CA MET A 233 -6.32 -4.65 -15.35
C MET A 233 -7.51 -3.79 -15.78
N ALA A 234 -7.42 -2.47 -15.62
CA ALA A 234 -8.48 -1.55 -16.04
C ALA A 234 -8.61 -1.45 -17.57
N ASN A 235 -7.49 -1.36 -18.29
CA ASN A 235 -7.48 -1.01 -19.72
C ASN A 235 -7.39 -2.23 -20.64
N ASN A 236 -6.67 -3.27 -20.22
CA ASN A 236 -6.30 -4.37 -21.09
C ASN A 236 -7.04 -5.66 -20.75
N TYR A 237 -7.34 -5.97 -19.49
CA TYR A 237 -8.08 -7.18 -19.17
C TYR A 237 -9.59 -7.01 -19.40
N LYS A 238 -10.12 -7.74 -20.38
CA LYS A 238 -11.51 -7.78 -20.81
C LYS A 238 -11.86 -9.22 -21.18
N PRO A 239 -12.22 -10.07 -20.20
CA PRO A 239 -12.52 -11.48 -20.43
C PRO A 239 -13.50 -11.67 -21.58
N TRP A 240 -13.14 -12.48 -22.58
CA TRP A 240 -13.95 -12.75 -23.78
C TRP A 240 -14.34 -11.51 -24.62
N GLN A 241 -13.73 -10.36 -24.36
CA GLN A 241 -14.01 -9.07 -24.99
C GLN A 241 -12.72 -8.33 -25.39
N GLY A 242 -11.60 -9.03 -25.37
CA GLY A 242 -10.30 -8.53 -25.81
C GLY A 242 -10.16 -8.47 -27.33
N THR A 243 -8.92 -8.39 -27.81
CA THR A 243 -8.64 -8.31 -29.24
C THR A 243 -9.12 -9.57 -29.97
N CYS A 244 -9.57 -9.39 -31.21
CA CYS A 244 -10.04 -10.49 -32.04
C CYS A 244 -8.95 -11.54 -32.25
N LEU A 245 -9.28 -12.83 -32.12
CA LEU A 245 -8.36 -13.93 -32.35
C LEU A 245 -8.25 -14.29 -33.83
N ASN A 246 -9.36 -14.16 -34.57
CA ASN A 246 -9.45 -14.54 -35.99
C ASN A 246 -10.64 -13.85 -36.66
N TYR A 247 -10.50 -13.43 -37.91
CA TYR A 247 -11.57 -12.86 -38.72
C TYR A 247 -12.05 -13.84 -39.79
N SER A 248 -13.36 -13.92 -39.98
CA SER A 248 -13.96 -14.44 -41.20
C SER A 248 -14.11 -13.29 -42.17
N ILE A 249 -13.50 -13.40 -43.35
CA ILE A 249 -13.57 -12.39 -44.41
C ILE A 249 -14.26 -13.02 -45.62
N TRP A 250 -15.27 -12.37 -46.17
CA TRP A 250 -15.96 -12.83 -47.37
C TRP A 250 -16.29 -11.66 -48.29
N SER A 251 -16.36 -11.93 -49.59
CA SER A 251 -16.80 -10.94 -50.57
C SER A 251 -18.33 -10.80 -50.53
N GLY A 252 -18.82 -9.56 -50.53
CA GLY A 252 -20.22 -9.29 -50.85
C GLY A 252 -20.50 -9.62 -52.32
N SER A 253 -21.66 -10.21 -52.60
CA SER A 253 -22.15 -10.39 -53.98
C SER A 253 -22.52 -9.02 -54.55
N ALA A 254 -22.00 -8.64 -55.71
CA ALA A 254 -22.48 -7.46 -56.42
C ALA A 254 -23.86 -7.78 -57.02
N SER A 255 -24.92 -7.04 -56.66
CA SER A 255 -26.18 -7.12 -57.40
C SER A 255 -25.99 -6.49 -58.78
N SER A 256 -26.10 -7.30 -59.82
CA SER A 256 -26.12 -6.86 -61.21
C SER A 256 -27.48 -6.25 -61.54
N HIS A 257 -27.72 -4.99 -61.19
CA HIS A 257 -28.88 -4.27 -61.72
C HIS A 257 -28.46 -2.90 -62.25
N GLY A 258 -28.33 -2.85 -63.58
CA GLY A 258 -28.45 -1.65 -64.41
C GLY A 258 -27.55 -0.48 -64.05
N HIS A 259 -26.41 -0.38 -64.73
CA HIS A 259 -25.64 0.85 -64.94
C HIS A 259 -25.65 1.85 -63.77
N SER A 260 -25.08 1.50 -62.62
CA SER A 260 -24.61 2.44 -61.60
C SER A 260 -23.69 1.73 -60.62
N TYR A 261 -22.59 2.40 -60.29
CA TYR A 261 -21.47 1.91 -59.50
C TYR A 261 -21.85 1.63 -58.04
N THR A 262 -21.98 0.37 -57.66
CA THR A 262 -21.89 -0.03 -56.25
C THR A 262 -21.01 -1.26 -56.12
N THR A 263 -19.78 -1.02 -55.66
CA THR A 263 -18.87 -2.07 -55.23
C THR A 263 -19.19 -2.42 -53.79
N THR A 264 -19.58 -3.66 -53.56
CA THR A 264 -19.71 -4.18 -52.20
C THR A 264 -18.30 -4.38 -51.64
N ASN A 265 -17.96 -3.64 -50.59
CA ASN A 265 -16.76 -3.90 -49.80
C ASN A 265 -16.78 -5.36 -49.31
N SER A 266 -15.60 -5.97 -49.16
CA SER A 266 -15.49 -7.24 -48.45
C SER A 266 -16.06 -7.07 -47.03
N ASN A 267 -16.83 -8.04 -46.56
CA ASN A 267 -17.33 -8.03 -45.19
C ASN A 267 -16.36 -8.81 -44.31
N TYR A 268 -16.35 -8.49 -43.02
CA TYR A 268 -15.62 -9.24 -42.02
C TYR A 268 -16.42 -9.39 -40.74
N VAL A 269 -16.16 -10.46 -40.00
CA VAL A 269 -16.64 -10.65 -38.63
C VAL A 269 -15.55 -11.28 -37.78
N CYS A 270 -15.46 -10.89 -36.52
CA CYS A 270 -14.57 -11.55 -35.58
C CYS A 270 -15.17 -12.90 -35.14
N ASN A 271 -14.40 -13.98 -35.28
CA ASN A 271 -14.84 -15.34 -34.92
C ASN A 271 -14.57 -15.70 -33.44
N GLY A 272 -14.05 -14.76 -32.65
CA GLY A 272 -13.77 -14.96 -31.24
C GLY A 272 -12.81 -13.91 -30.69
N ASN A 273 -13.03 -13.52 -29.45
CA ASN A 273 -12.22 -12.52 -28.75
C ASN A 273 -11.37 -13.20 -27.68
N GLY A 274 -10.13 -12.73 -27.52
CA GLY A 274 -9.29 -13.11 -26.38
C GLY A 274 -9.72 -12.40 -25.09
N ASP A 275 -8.95 -12.61 -24.03
CA ASP A 275 -9.20 -11.96 -22.73
C ASP A 275 -8.53 -10.59 -22.58
N TYR A 276 -7.67 -10.23 -23.52
CA TYR A 276 -6.83 -9.05 -23.42
C TYR A 276 -7.01 -8.14 -24.63
N ILE A 277 -7.20 -6.84 -24.39
CA ILE A 277 -7.03 -5.80 -25.41
C ILE A 277 -5.53 -5.62 -25.60
N ILE A 278 -5.04 -6.14 -26.72
CA ILE A 278 -3.66 -6.07 -27.15
C ILE A 278 -3.52 -4.90 -28.14
N PRO A 279 -2.53 -4.00 -27.96
CA PRO A 279 -2.23 -2.97 -28.95
C PRO A 279 -1.77 -3.57 -30.28
N GLN A 280 -2.11 -2.91 -31.39
CA GLN A 280 -1.60 -3.32 -32.69
C GLN A 280 -0.07 -3.13 -32.75
N PRO A 281 0.69 -4.16 -33.18
CA PRO A 281 2.15 -4.10 -33.26
C PRO A 281 2.67 -3.16 -34.36
#